data_AF-A0AAV4W0E3-F1
#
_entry.id   AF-A0AAV4W0E3-F1
#
_cell.length_a   1.000
_cell.length_b   1.000
_cell.length_c   1.000
_cell.angle_alpha   90.00
_cell.angle_beta   90.00
_cell.angle_gamma   90.00
#
_symmetry.space_group_name_H-M   'P 1'
#
loop_
_entity.id
_entity.type
_entity.pdbx_description
1 polymer ?
#
loop_
_entity_poly.entity_id
_entity_poly.type
_entity_poly.pdbx_seq_one_letter_code
_entity_poly.pdbx_strand_id
1 'polypeptide(L)'
;MNKNIFSWSSKWLIAVSGSSALVGVLHYFKSDEKECEASTKAYIHPSVKWDHNWDRREISSLVKPSKSESDSFEQNKINEQKSKLIPTATRHIFLVRHGQYEDWKNEDKDRKLTPLGK
;
A
#
# COMPACT_ATOMS: atom_id res chain seq x y z
N MET A 1 1.34 18.46 -78.49
CA MET A 1 1.63 17.26 -77.67
C MET A 1 2.25 17.71 -76.35
N ASN A 2 1.84 17.01 -75.29
CA ASN A 2 2.31 16.98 -73.90
C ASN A 2 2.07 18.14 -72.93
N LYS A 3 1.57 17.73 -71.76
CA LYS A 3 0.88 18.48 -70.70
C LYS A 3 1.83 18.71 -69.52
N ASN A 4 1.97 19.94 -69.06
CA ASN A 4 2.55 20.24 -67.74
C ASN A 4 1.42 20.42 -66.71
N ILE A 5 0.85 19.29 -66.29
CA ILE A 5 -0.14 19.18 -65.20
C ILE A 5 0.57 18.48 -64.04
N PHE A 6 1.65 19.06 -63.53
CA PHE A 6 2.39 18.45 -62.40
C PHE A 6 3.23 19.47 -61.63
N SER A 7 2.67 20.62 -61.23
CA SER A 7 3.41 21.52 -60.32
C SER A 7 2.58 22.20 -59.24
N TRP A 8 1.25 22.12 -59.28
CA TRP A 8 0.38 22.83 -58.33
C TRP A 8 -0.32 21.93 -57.31
N SER A 9 -0.66 20.68 -57.67
CA SER A 9 -1.22 19.69 -56.73
C SER A 9 -0.17 19.02 -55.84
N SER A 10 1.12 19.08 -56.19
CA SER A 10 2.21 18.42 -55.46
C SER A 10 2.60 19.14 -54.16
N LYS A 11 2.47 20.46 -54.09
CA LYS A 11 2.85 21.24 -52.89
C LYS A 11 1.91 20.99 -51.69
N TRP A 12 0.62 20.85 -51.94
CA TRP A 12 -0.37 20.50 -50.91
C TRP A 12 -0.22 19.06 -50.43
N LEU A 13 0.11 18.12 -51.33
CA LEU A 13 0.35 16.73 -50.96
C LEU A 13 1.58 16.55 -50.05
N ILE A 14 2.65 17.33 -50.27
CA ILE A 14 3.85 17.31 -49.42
C ILE A 14 3.58 17.95 -48.05
N ALA A 15 2.76 19.00 -47.99
CA ALA A 15 2.41 19.64 -46.72
C ALA A 15 1.53 18.75 -45.82
N VAL A 16 0.60 17.99 -46.42
CA VAL A 16 -0.26 17.05 -45.71
C VAL A 16 0.53 15.84 -45.18
N SER A 17 1.49 15.32 -45.95
CA SER A 17 2.32 14.18 -45.51
C SER A 17 3.34 14.56 -44.44
N GLY A 18 3.93 15.75 -44.51
CA GLY A 18 4.83 16.26 -43.47
C GLY A 18 4.12 16.47 -42.13
N SER A 19 2.87 16.95 -42.17
CA SER A 19 2.06 17.17 -40.97
C SER A 19 1.63 15.87 -40.30
N SER A 20 1.25 14.84 -41.08
CA SER A 20 0.86 13.54 -40.52
C SER A 20 2.04 12.79 -39.90
N ALA A 21 3.23 12.89 -40.50
CA ALA A 21 4.45 12.32 -39.93
C ALA A 21 4.81 12.97 -38.58
N LEU A 22 4.73 14.30 -38.49
CA LEU A 22 4.97 15.02 -37.22
C LEU A 22 3.95 14.65 -36.14
N VAL A 23 2.66 14.56 -36.49
CA VAL A 23 1.61 14.13 -35.54
C VAL A 23 1.84 12.69 -35.07
N GLY A 24 2.21 11.79 -35.97
CA GLY A 24 2.52 10.39 -35.62
C GLY A 24 3.73 10.27 -34.70
N VAL A 25 4.79 11.05 -34.94
CA VAL A 25 5.98 11.10 -34.08
C VAL A 25 5.63 11.66 -32.70
N LEU A 26 4.86 12.74 -32.62
CA LEU A 26 4.40 13.31 -31.35
C LEU A 26 3.51 12.33 -30.56
N HIS A 27 2.65 11.58 -31.24
CA HIS A 27 1.85 10.52 -30.60
C HIS A 27 2.70 9.34 -30.14
N TYR A 28 3.75 8.97 -30.88
CA TYR A 28 4.67 7.90 -30.50
C TYR A 28 5.52 8.26 -29.27
N PHE A 29 5.95 9.52 -29.18
CA PHE A 29 6.70 10.02 -28.02
C PHE A 29 5.81 10.52 -26.88
N LYS A 30 4.49 10.51 -27.05
CA LYS A 30 3.55 10.76 -25.96
C LYS A 30 3.64 9.55 -25.02
N SER A 31 4.37 9.74 -23.93
CA SER A 31 4.45 8.74 -22.88
C SER A 31 3.05 8.48 -22.35
N ASP A 32 2.64 7.21 -22.26
CA ASP A 32 1.49 6.82 -21.46
C ASP A 32 1.82 7.17 -20.01
N GLU A 33 1.50 8.41 -19.62
CA GLU A 33 1.36 8.76 -18.22
C GLU A 33 0.21 7.92 -17.68
N LYS A 34 0.55 6.71 -17.23
CA LYS A 34 -0.33 5.95 -16.35
C LYS A 34 -0.38 6.75 -15.07
N GLU A 35 -1.37 7.64 -14.99
CA GLU A 35 -1.79 8.20 -13.73
C GLU A 35 -2.17 7.02 -12.85
N CYS A 36 -1.25 6.63 -11.97
CA CYS A 36 -1.59 5.77 -10.86
C CYS A 36 -2.51 6.60 -9.99
N GLU A 37 -3.82 6.33 -10.03
CA GLU A 37 -4.75 6.81 -9.01
C GLU A 37 -4.31 6.23 -7.66
N ALA A 38 -3.40 6.91 -6.98
CA ALA A 38 -3.12 6.65 -5.59
C ALA A 38 -4.39 7.06 -4.84
N SER A 39 -5.24 6.08 -4.56
CA SER A 39 -6.54 6.19 -3.88
C SER A 39 -6.57 7.35 -2.89
N THR A 40 -7.04 8.50 -3.36
CA THR A 40 -7.23 9.68 -2.52
C THR A 40 -8.50 9.47 -1.72
N LYS A 41 -8.31 8.93 -0.51
CA LYS A 41 -9.22 9.03 0.64
C LYS A 41 -10.70 8.85 0.31
N ALA A 42 -11.09 7.63 -0.08
CA ALA A 42 -12.45 7.20 0.21
C ALA A 42 -12.62 7.27 1.73
N TYR A 43 -13.58 8.06 2.23
CA TYR A 43 -13.99 7.98 3.62
C TYR A 43 -14.60 6.58 3.83
N ILE A 44 -13.75 5.61 4.16
CA ILE A 44 -14.16 4.26 4.50
C ILE A 44 -14.88 4.41 5.83
N HIS A 45 -16.21 4.53 5.79
CA HIS A 45 -17.02 4.21 6.95
C HIS A 45 -16.80 2.71 7.21
N PRO A 46 -16.17 2.32 8.31
CA PRO A 46 -15.99 0.91 8.59
C PRO A 46 -17.38 0.28 8.67
N SER A 47 -17.64 -0.72 7.83
CA SER A 47 -18.93 -1.43 7.82
C SER A 47 -19.19 -2.19 9.12
N VAL A 48 -18.17 -2.34 9.96
CA VAL A 48 -18.19 -3.11 11.20
C VAL A 48 -17.67 -2.24 12.36
N LYS A 49 -18.26 -2.43 13.54
CA LYS A 49 -17.77 -1.81 14.79
C LYS A 49 -16.39 -2.35 15.14
N TRP A 50 -15.56 -1.53 15.78
CA TRP A 50 -14.27 -1.96 16.31
C TRP A 50 -14.44 -3.08 17.36
N ASP A 51 -13.60 -4.12 17.25
CA ASP A 51 -13.48 -5.16 18.28
C ASP A 51 -12.37 -4.79 19.26
N HIS A 52 -12.76 -4.45 20.49
CA HIS A 52 -11.81 -4.08 21.55
C HIS A 52 -10.93 -5.24 22.01
N ASN A 53 -11.31 -6.48 21.73
CA ASN A 53 -10.56 -7.68 22.09
C ASN A 53 -10.09 -8.43 20.83
N TRP A 54 -9.79 -7.71 19.76
CA TRP A 54 -9.35 -8.29 18.47
C TRP A 54 -8.10 -9.17 18.60
N ASP A 55 -7.24 -8.93 19.60
CA ASP A 55 -6.02 -9.69 19.87
C ASP A 55 -6.22 -10.79 20.91
N ARG A 56 -7.43 -10.95 21.46
CA ARG A 56 -7.78 -11.89 22.53
C ARG A 56 -6.92 -11.71 23.79
N ARG A 57 -6.48 -10.48 24.07
CA ARG A 57 -5.68 -10.14 25.28
C ARG A 57 -6.43 -9.32 26.31
N GLU A 58 -7.75 -9.16 26.16
CA GLU A 58 -8.55 -8.54 27.20
C GLU A 58 -8.44 -9.35 28.50
N ILE A 59 -8.22 -8.64 29.62
CA ILE A 59 -7.92 -9.23 30.93
C ILE A 59 -9.01 -10.22 31.38
N SER A 60 -10.28 -9.92 31.06
CA SER A 60 -11.43 -10.78 31.35
C SER A 60 -11.35 -12.15 30.65
N SER A 61 -10.78 -12.20 29.44
CA SER A 61 -10.61 -13.42 28.64
C SER A 61 -9.40 -14.26 29.04
N LEU A 62 -8.42 -13.64 29.72
CA LEU A 62 -7.18 -14.30 30.16
C LEU A 62 -7.32 -15.03 31.50
N VAL A 63 -8.34 -14.69 32.30
CA VAL A 63 -8.59 -15.30 33.61
C VAL A 63 -9.84 -16.17 33.53
N LYS A 64 -9.78 -17.36 34.12
CA LYS A 64 -10.93 -18.26 34.18
C LYS A 64 -12.08 -17.58 34.95
N PRO A 65 -13.31 -17.58 34.42
CA PRO A 65 -14.45 -17.00 35.13
C PRO A 65 -14.78 -17.80 36.41
N SER A 66 -15.35 -17.11 37.39
CA SER A 66 -15.85 -17.75 38.61
C SER A 66 -16.96 -18.75 38.26
N LYS A 67 -17.03 -19.85 39.02
CA LYS A 67 -18.14 -20.81 38.92
C LYS A 67 -19.40 -20.33 39.63
N SER A 68 -19.25 -19.43 40.61
CA SER A 68 -20.35 -18.87 41.40
C SER A 68 -20.11 -17.39 41.67
N GLU A 69 -21.12 -16.56 41.47
CA GLU A 69 -21.05 -15.13 41.78
C GLU A 69 -21.12 -14.84 43.28
N SER A 70 -21.62 -15.79 44.08
CA SER A 70 -21.78 -15.64 45.53
C SER A 70 -20.52 -15.93 46.36
N ASP A 71 -19.50 -16.54 45.75
CA ASP A 71 -18.25 -16.86 46.45
C ASP A 71 -17.28 -15.68 46.44
N SER A 72 -17.30 -14.90 47.51
CA SER A 72 -16.45 -13.71 47.66
C SER A 72 -14.96 -14.03 47.69
N PHE A 73 -14.56 -15.21 48.16
CA PHE A 73 -13.15 -15.60 48.21
C PHE A 73 -12.59 -15.86 46.81
N GLU A 74 -13.34 -16.62 45.99
CA GLU A 74 -12.97 -16.87 44.59
C GLU A 74 -12.97 -15.59 43.75
N GLN A 75 -13.92 -14.68 43.97
CA GLN A 75 -13.95 -13.38 43.29
C GLN A 75 -12.73 -12.52 43.64
N ASN A 76 -12.33 -12.46 44.92
CA ASN A 76 -11.15 -11.72 45.34
C ASN A 76 -9.88 -12.28 44.68
N LYS A 77 -9.74 -13.59 44.64
CA LYS A 77 -8.61 -14.26 43.97
C LYS A 77 -8.56 -13.97 42.47
N ILE A 78 -9.71 -13.97 41.79
CA ILE A 78 -9.81 -13.61 40.37
C ILE A 78 -9.40 -12.14 40.16
N ASN A 79 -9.86 -11.22 41.01
CA ASN A 79 -9.51 -9.81 40.92
C ASN A 79 -8.01 -9.56 41.12
N GLU A 80 -7.38 -10.26 42.07
CA GLU A 80 -5.93 -10.24 42.25
C GLU A 80 -5.16 -10.80 41.03
N GLN A 81 -5.70 -11.81 40.36
CA GLN A 81 -5.11 -12.32 39.11
C GLN A 81 -5.25 -11.30 37.98
N LYS A 82 -6.43 -10.70 37.83
CA LYS A 82 -6.68 -9.67 36.82
C LYS A 82 -5.76 -8.46 37.00
N SER A 83 -5.59 -7.97 38.23
CA SER A 83 -4.75 -6.79 38.51
C SER A 83 -3.29 -7.00 38.10
N LYS A 84 -2.76 -8.22 38.26
CA LYS A 84 -1.39 -8.59 37.85
C LYS A 84 -1.21 -8.66 36.33
N LEU A 85 -2.29 -8.82 35.57
CA LEU A 85 -2.26 -8.94 34.11
C LEU A 85 -2.46 -7.59 33.41
N ILE A 86 -2.87 -6.55 34.13
CA ILE A 86 -3.10 -5.22 33.55
C ILE A 86 -1.74 -4.63 33.13
N PRO A 87 -1.57 -4.25 31.86
CA PRO A 87 -0.39 -3.51 31.44
C PRO A 87 -0.27 -2.19 32.20
N THR A 88 0.84 -1.97 32.89
CA THR A 88 1.08 -0.75 33.70
C THR A 88 1.71 0.39 32.90
N ALA A 89 2.18 0.10 31.69
CA ALA A 89 2.92 1.05 30.86
C ALA A 89 2.45 1.02 29.41
N THR A 90 2.53 2.17 28.76
CA THR A 90 2.30 2.31 27.32
C THR A 90 3.55 1.82 26.57
N ARG A 91 3.34 1.02 25.52
CA ARG A 91 4.40 0.51 24.65
C ARG A 91 4.38 1.28 23.34
N HIS A 92 5.47 1.95 23.02
CA HIS A 92 5.67 2.55 21.70
C HIS A 92 6.29 1.50 20.77
N ILE A 93 5.55 1.08 19.76
CA ILE A 93 5.99 0.07 18.78
C ILE A 93 6.38 0.81 17.51
N PHE A 94 7.68 0.78 17.16
CA PHE A 94 8.19 1.32 15.91
C PHE A 94 8.37 0.18 14.91
N LEU A 95 7.55 0.16 13.86
CA LEU A 95 7.68 -0.80 12.76
C LEU A 95 8.45 -0.12 11.62
N VAL A 96 9.73 -0.45 11.49
CA VAL A 96 10.62 0.12 10.47
C VAL A 96 10.79 -0.89 9.34
N ARG A 97 10.50 -0.48 8.10
CA ARG A 97 10.77 -1.30 6.92
C ARG A 97 12.28 -1.39 6.69
N HIS A 98 12.76 -2.54 6.24
CA HIS A 98 14.16 -2.73 5.85
C HIS A 98 14.59 -1.71 4.76
N GLY A 99 15.89 -1.41 4.71
CA GLY A 99 16.49 -0.63 3.62
C GLY A 99 16.47 -1.36 2.28
N GLN A 100 16.87 -0.69 1.21
CA GLN A 100 16.98 -1.34 -0.09
C GLN A 100 18.02 -2.46 -0.05
N TYR A 101 17.67 -3.64 -0.56
CA TYR A 101 18.53 -4.82 -0.61
C TYR A 101 18.57 -5.43 -2.02
N GLU A 102 19.55 -6.29 -2.26
CA GLU A 102 19.72 -7.03 -3.52
C GLU A 102 18.73 -8.20 -3.59
N ASP A 103 17.50 -7.94 -4.03
CA ASP A 103 16.40 -8.92 -4.10
C ASP A 103 16.56 -9.98 -5.22
N TRP A 104 17.31 -9.64 -6.26
CA TRP A 104 17.65 -10.50 -7.38
C TRP A 104 18.60 -11.67 -7.05
N LYS A 105 19.12 -11.72 -5.82
CA LYS A 105 19.99 -12.82 -5.37
C LYS A 105 19.17 -14.06 -5.01
N ASN A 106 19.66 -15.22 -5.44
CA ASN A 106 18.99 -16.51 -5.28
C ASN A 106 19.00 -17.01 -3.82
N GLU A 107 20.11 -16.82 -3.11
CA GLU A 107 20.25 -17.26 -1.72
C GLU A 107 20.04 -16.08 -0.76
N ASP A 108 19.38 -16.35 0.37
CA ASP A 108 19.06 -15.30 1.36
C ASP A 108 20.30 -14.63 1.95
N LYS A 109 21.38 -15.41 2.15
CA LYS A 109 22.68 -14.91 2.64
C LYS A 109 23.31 -13.84 1.74
N ASP A 110 22.92 -13.82 0.47
CA ASP A 110 23.45 -12.89 -0.54
C ASP A 110 22.57 -11.64 -0.69
N ARG A 111 21.35 -11.63 -0.13
CA ARG A 111 20.39 -10.51 -0.16
C ARG A 111 20.78 -9.40 0.82
N LYS A 112 21.90 -8.74 0.53
CA LYS A 112 22.47 -7.69 1.39
C LYS A 112 21.93 -6.30 1.03
N LEU A 113 22.02 -5.38 1.99
CA LEU A 113 21.69 -3.97 1.77
C LEU A 113 22.59 -3.36 0.69
N THR A 114 21.99 -2.64 -0.25
CA THR A 114 22.72 -1.87 -1.26
C THR A 114 23.43 -0.68 -0.59
N PRO A 115 24.40 -0.02 -1.23
CA PRO A 115 25.01 1.20 -0.69
C PRO A 115 24.00 2.31 -0.38
N LEU A 116 22.86 2.35 -1.08
CA LEU A 116 21.77 3.28 -0.82
C LEU A 116 20.92 2.87 0.39
N GLY A 117 20.84 1.56 0.69
CA GLY A 117 20.04 1.02 1.79
C GLY A 117 20.78 0.88 3.13
N LYS A 118 22.10 1.14 3.16
CA LYS A 118 22.93 1.15 4.37
C LYS A 118 22.88 2.51 5.04
#